data_AF-A0A7J3WFE5-F1
#
_entry.id   AF-A0A7J3WFE5-F1
#
_cell.length_a   1.000
_cell.length_b   1.000
_cell.length_c   1.000
_cell.angle_alpha   90.00
_cell.angle_beta   90.00
_cell.angle_gamma   90.00
#
_symmetry.space_group_name_H-M   'P 1'
#
loop_
_entity.id
_entity.type
_entity.pdbx_description
1 polymer ?
#
loop_
_entity_poly.entity_id
_entity_poly.type
_entity_poly.pdbx_seq_one_letter_code
_entity_poly.pdbx_strand_id
1 'polypeptide(L)'
;MPSSAGTRLQILLTTLLIAVSLSLPNAYATAYNIGVEDARIKVRLTYPPEVEIGSCFNLQIEVTALSALDDLYLHLKITYFYDSASQTLFNSVLINTVDVASPGVVLFRNIGLCIPSPTAVDPWLEARLTLKYLIDTTPVEFTNTFYLSTVRRTSYERLSSMLADANRELSRLRSEVEKLRSEVVSLKTRLDEAASREDALKAKIEELTRIREELEKKVSELQAIKSDLEARLADLSRKYDKLLTEDAALQERHKSLMDSYALLQKSYEELRRDYDAVSRDLASTTSLYNDLASRHESLRASYESSVKTVGQLQGSLSELERQRDVLEAMLAQVTGESGFFRSVAVGQGVGLVALGGGVAAWILLRRRGRQSPAQQPVAAPPPPPPAQPASTALSNPPPAQTATAPPAHQQQPEAQPEQDSEVVQKVISGRRVTIPSRLADRLGIGIGDHVKIGLLGDKIVLMPIRANGASSQQSPEPASRSPHSSRTRGAQTHQDQEQLSL
;
A
#
# COMPACT_ATOMS: atom_id res chain seq x y z
N MET A 1 -12.95 79.89 20.86
CA MET A 1 -13.05 79.53 19.42
C MET A 1 -12.29 78.22 19.27
N PRO A 2 -12.89 77.09 18.84
CA PRO A 2 -13.94 76.97 17.84
C PRO A 2 -15.22 76.20 18.26
N SER A 3 -16.26 76.37 17.44
CA SER A 3 -17.29 75.38 17.07
C SER A 3 -18.34 74.94 18.12
N SER A 4 -19.22 75.86 18.52
CA SER A 4 -20.54 75.57 19.12
C SER A 4 -21.69 75.53 18.08
N ALA A 5 -21.36 75.46 16.79
CA ALA A 5 -22.34 75.53 15.69
C ALA A 5 -22.94 74.17 15.31
N GLY A 6 -22.24 73.06 15.51
CA GLY A 6 -22.69 71.73 15.08
C GLY A 6 -23.85 71.15 15.90
N THR A 7 -23.87 71.39 17.22
CA THR A 7 -24.84 70.78 18.14
C THR A 7 -26.20 71.48 18.11
N ARG A 8 -26.26 72.77 17.78
CA ARG A 8 -27.53 73.50 17.63
C ARG A 8 -28.26 73.12 16.33
N LEU A 9 -27.52 72.81 15.27
CA LEU A 9 -28.12 72.42 13.99
C LEU A 9 -28.73 71.00 14.06
N GLN A 10 -28.09 70.06 14.77
CA GLN A 10 -28.65 68.71 14.95
C GLN A 10 -29.90 68.69 15.84
N ILE A 11 -29.93 69.48 16.92
CA ILE A 11 -31.12 69.55 17.79
C ILE A 11 -32.30 70.21 17.04
N LEU A 12 -32.06 71.29 16.29
CA LEU A 12 -33.09 71.92 15.45
C LEU A 12 -33.57 71.01 14.30
N LEU A 13 -32.69 70.21 13.69
CA LEU A 13 -33.10 69.28 12.64
C LEU A 13 -33.92 68.11 13.20
N THR A 14 -33.61 67.62 14.40
CA THR A 14 -34.37 66.55 15.07
C THR A 14 -35.70 67.03 15.64
N THR A 15 -35.79 68.25 16.17
CA THR A 15 -37.08 68.82 16.59
C THR A 15 -37.96 69.24 15.42
N LEU A 16 -37.36 69.65 14.29
CA LEU A 16 -38.11 69.87 13.04
C LEU A 16 -38.62 68.55 12.44
N LEU A 17 -37.89 67.43 12.53
CA LEU A 17 -38.36 66.12 12.08
C LEU A 17 -39.45 65.51 12.98
N ILE A 18 -39.43 65.81 14.29
CA ILE A 18 -40.47 65.36 15.24
C ILE A 18 -41.71 66.29 15.19
N ALA A 19 -41.55 67.57 14.85
CA ALA A 19 -42.69 68.48 14.61
C ALA A 19 -43.36 68.24 13.25
N VAL A 20 -42.62 67.81 12.22
CA VAL A 20 -43.17 67.47 10.89
C VAL A 20 -43.88 66.10 10.88
N SER A 21 -43.71 65.26 11.90
CA SER A 21 -44.46 63.99 12.05
C SER A 21 -45.76 64.11 12.88
N LEU A 22 -46.07 65.28 13.42
CA LEU A 22 -47.33 65.57 14.13
C LEU A 22 -48.27 66.55 13.41
N SER A 23 -47.98 66.86 12.15
CA SER A 23 -48.89 67.60 11.26
C SER A 23 -49.01 66.91 9.90
N LEU A 24 -49.27 65.61 9.91
CA LEU A 24 -49.91 64.97 8.77
C LEU A 24 -51.42 65.24 8.92
N PRO A 25 -52.08 65.96 8.00
CA PRO A 25 -53.53 65.91 7.95
C PRO A 25 -53.91 64.43 7.84
N ASN A 26 -54.83 63.99 8.69
CA ASN A 26 -55.43 62.66 8.62
C ASN A 26 -55.59 62.29 7.16
N ALA A 27 -54.84 61.26 6.73
CA ALA A 27 -54.99 60.69 5.41
C ALA A 27 -56.46 60.32 5.29
N TYR A 28 -57.22 61.12 4.51
CA TYR A 28 -58.56 60.75 4.13
C TYR A 28 -58.44 59.37 3.52
N ALA A 29 -59.11 58.41 4.16
CA ALA A 29 -59.43 57.12 3.61
C ALA A 29 -59.75 57.27 2.13
N THR A 30 -59.27 56.32 1.32
CA THR A 30 -59.51 56.20 -0.12
C THR A 30 -60.94 56.60 -0.44
N ALA A 31 -61.14 57.85 -0.85
CA ALA A 31 -62.47 58.34 -1.13
C ALA A 31 -62.87 57.74 -2.48
N TYR A 32 -63.96 56.99 -2.47
CA TYR A 32 -64.48 56.39 -3.67
C TYR A 32 -65.07 57.50 -4.53
N ASN A 33 -64.76 57.44 -5.82
CA ASN A 33 -65.24 58.40 -6.78
C ASN A 33 -66.13 57.64 -7.75
N ILE A 34 -67.42 57.98 -7.78
CA ILE A 34 -68.27 57.57 -8.88
C ILE A 34 -68.36 58.73 -9.86
N GLY A 35 -67.94 58.46 -11.09
CA GLY A 35 -67.92 59.44 -12.16
C GLY A 35 -68.94 59.05 -13.24
N VAL A 36 -69.78 59.98 -13.64
CA VAL A 36 -70.57 59.86 -14.88
C VAL A 36 -69.96 60.83 -15.87
N GLU A 37 -69.41 60.31 -16.96
CA GLU A 37 -68.76 61.12 -18.00
C GLU A 37 -69.42 60.83 -19.35
N ASP A 38 -69.87 61.90 -19.99
CA ASP A 38 -70.33 61.94 -21.37
C ASP A 38 -69.40 62.86 -22.19
N ALA A 39 -69.53 62.90 -23.51
CA ALA A 39 -68.69 63.72 -24.39
C ALA A 39 -68.69 65.22 -24.05
N ARG A 40 -69.67 65.69 -23.25
CA ARG A 40 -69.92 67.10 -22.95
C ARG A 40 -69.93 67.46 -21.47
N ILE A 41 -70.03 66.48 -20.57
CA ILE A 41 -70.13 66.73 -19.12
C ILE A 41 -69.53 65.58 -18.32
N LYS A 42 -68.86 65.92 -17.22
CA LYS A 42 -68.28 65.00 -16.26
C LYS A 42 -68.79 65.34 -14.85
N VAL A 43 -69.50 64.42 -14.23
CA VAL A 43 -69.95 64.53 -12.84
C VAL A 43 -69.14 63.55 -12.01
N ARG A 44 -68.44 64.02 -10.99
CA ARG A 44 -67.69 63.20 -10.04
C ARG A 44 -68.27 63.37 -8.65
N LEU A 45 -68.60 62.25 -8.03
CA LEU A 45 -69.11 62.19 -6.67
C LEU A 45 -68.14 61.40 -5.80
N THR A 46 -67.61 62.06 -4.79
CA THR A 46 -66.57 61.57 -3.89
C THR A 46 -67.17 61.29 -2.52
N TYR A 47 -67.09 60.03 -2.05
CA TYR A 47 -67.67 59.57 -0.79
C TYR A 47 -66.79 58.54 -0.08
N PRO A 48 -66.90 58.39 1.25
CA PRO A 48 -66.20 57.32 1.98
C PRO A 48 -66.82 55.94 1.67
N PRO A 49 -66.01 54.87 1.61
CA PRO A 49 -66.50 53.51 1.33
C PRO A 49 -67.37 52.94 2.45
N GLU A 50 -67.08 53.31 3.70
CA GLU A 50 -67.78 52.84 4.88
C GLU A 50 -68.16 54.05 5.73
N VAL A 51 -69.37 54.02 6.29
CA VAL A 51 -69.89 55.06 7.17
C VAL A 51 -70.44 54.38 8.41
N GLU A 52 -70.02 54.83 9.58
CA GLU A 52 -70.49 54.29 10.85
C GLU A 52 -71.91 54.78 11.15
N ILE A 53 -72.75 53.89 11.69
CA ILE A 53 -74.11 54.23 12.13
C ILE A 53 -74.02 55.23 13.28
N GLY A 54 -74.79 56.32 13.23
CA GLY A 54 -74.72 57.41 14.22
C GLY A 54 -73.62 58.45 13.94
N SER A 55 -72.86 58.30 12.86
CA SER A 55 -71.85 59.27 12.43
C SER A 55 -72.32 60.14 11.27
N CYS A 56 -71.66 61.28 11.08
CA CYS A 56 -71.85 62.15 9.92
C CYS A 56 -70.61 62.10 9.01
N PHE A 57 -70.83 62.12 7.71
CA PHE A 57 -69.79 62.12 6.70
C PHE A 57 -70.07 63.18 5.63
N ASN A 58 -69.03 63.51 4.86
CA ASN A 58 -69.09 64.51 3.81
C ASN A 58 -69.05 63.84 2.44
N LEU A 59 -69.97 64.25 1.58
CA LEU A 59 -70.10 63.84 0.19
C LEU A 59 -69.78 65.03 -0.70
N GLN A 60 -68.76 64.90 -1.54
CA GLN A 60 -68.35 65.98 -2.43
C GLN A 60 -68.81 65.68 -3.86
N ILE A 61 -69.53 66.61 -4.48
CA ILE A 61 -69.96 66.54 -5.88
C ILE A 61 -69.28 67.64 -6.70
N GLU A 62 -68.67 67.23 -7.81
CA GLU A 62 -68.02 68.08 -8.79
C GLU A 62 -68.65 67.84 -10.16
N VAL A 63 -69.04 68.91 -10.86
CA VAL A 63 -69.65 68.86 -12.19
C VAL A 63 -68.81 69.73 -13.10
N THR A 64 -68.31 69.16 -14.19
CA THR A 64 -67.41 69.81 -15.14
C THR A 64 -67.99 69.69 -16.54
N ALA A 65 -68.24 70.82 -17.19
CA ALA A 65 -68.61 70.87 -18.59
C ALA A 65 -67.36 70.73 -19.46
N LEU A 66 -67.42 69.84 -20.45
CA LEU A 66 -66.33 69.58 -21.41
C LEU A 66 -66.58 70.30 -22.76
N SER A 67 -67.79 70.79 -22.98
CA SER A 67 -68.19 71.61 -24.13
C SER A 67 -69.21 72.66 -23.70
N ALA A 68 -69.66 73.50 -24.65
CA ALA A 68 -70.81 74.35 -24.41
C ALA A 68 -72.06 73.48 -24.10
N LEU A 69 -72.87 73.93 -23.14
CA LEU A 69 -74.10 73.29 -22.68
C LEU A 69 -75.17 74.37 -22.52
N ASP A 70 -76.38 74.11 -22.98
CA ASP A 70 -77.53 74.98 -22.73
C ASP A 70 -78.47 74.28 -21.73
N ASP A 71 -79.14 75.04 -20.87
CA ASP A 71 -80.15 74.56 -19.92
C ASP A 71 -79.69 73.42 -18.96
N LEU A 72 -78.47 73.50 -18.40
CA LEU A 72 -77.99 72.47 -17.48
C LEU A 72 -78.83 72.41 -16.19
N TYR A 73 -79.36 71.22 -15.87
CA TYR A 73 -80.13 70.95 -14.65
C TYR A 73 -79.57 69.73 -13.90
N LEU A 74 -79.39 69.84 -12.59
CA LEU A 74 -78.90 68.76 -11.74
C LEU A 74 -79.70 68.67 -10.46
N HIS A 75 -80.26 67.49 -10.17
CA HIS A 75 -80.96 67.18 -8.93
C HIS A 75 -80.34 65.93 -8.28
N LEU A 76 -79.96 66.03 -7.01
CA LEU A 76 -79.33 64.96 -6.26
C LEU A 76 -80.25 64.50 -5.12
N LYS A 77 -80.58 63.20 -5.12
CA LYS A 77 -81.33 62.53 -4.05
C LYS A 77 -80.53 61.35 -3.51
N ILE A 78 -80.40 61.28 -2.19
CA ILE A 78 -79.66 60.24 -1.46
C ILE A 78 -80.61 59.60 -0.47
N THR A 79 -80.71 58.27 -0.53
CA THR A 79 -81.64 57.49 0.31
C THR A 79 -80.85 56.44 1.08
N TYR A 80 -81.00 56.43 2.39
CA TYR A 80 -80.50 55.41 3.30
C TYR A 80 -81.52 54.28 3.42
N PHE A 81 -81.07 53.05 3.23
CA PHE A 81 -81.89 51.86 3.39
C PHE A 81 -81.43 51.12 4.64
N TYR A 82 -82.37 50.73 5.51
CA TYR A 82 -82.11 49.95 6.72
C TYR A 82 -83.20 48.91 6.92
N ASP A 83 -82.80 47.69 7.28
CA ASP A 83 -83.66 46.51 7.41
C ASP A 83 -84.64 46.36 6.23
N SER A 84 -85.90 46.77 6.41
CA SER A 84 -86.98 46.73 5.40
C SER A 84 -87.56 48.11 5.06
N ALA A 85 -86.90 49.21 5.44
CA ALA A 85 -87.35 50.57 5.26
C ALA A 85 -86.29 51.43 4.55
N SER A 86 -86.71 52.59 4.06
CA SER A 86 -85.81 53.57 3.43
C SER A 86 -86.15 54.97 3.91
N GLN A 87 -85.12 55.79 4.12
CA GLN A 87 -85.24 57.19 4.51
C GLN A 87 -84.39 58.05 3.56
N THR A 88 -84.97 59.11 3.01
CA THR A 88 -84.21 60.06 2.19
C THR A 88 -83.34 60.93 3.10
N LEU A 89 -82.01 60.85 2.96
CA LEU A 89 -81.04 61.65 3.71
C LEU A 89 -80.79 63.02 3.07
N PHE A 90 -80.89 63.11 1.74
CA PHE A 90 -80.68 64.36 0.99
C PHE A 90 -81.54 64.38 -0.26
N ASN A 91 -82.12 65.53 -0.61
CA ASN A 91 -82.95 65.70 -1.80
C ASN A 91 -82.98 67.17 -2.22
N SER A 92 -82.12 67.59 -3.15
CA SER A 92 -82.09 68.99 -3.60
C SER A 92 -81.67 69.16 -5.07
N VAL A 93 -82.16 70.24 -5.69
CA VAL A 93 -81.67 70.72 -6.98
C VAL A 93 -80.35 71.46 -6.75
N LEU A 94 -79.28 71.03 -7.39
CA LEU A 94 -77.93 71.57 -7.26
C LEU A 94 -77.55 72.54 -8.38
N ILE A 95 -78.12 72.37 -9.58
CA ILE A 95 -77.99 73.31 -10.72
C ILE A 95 -79.39 73.48 -11.30
N ASN A 96 -79.84 74.72 -11.47
CA ASN A 96 -81.16 75.04 -12.01
C ASN A 96 -80.99 75.97 -13.22
N THR A 97 -80.94 75.37 -14.42
CA THR A 97 -80.83 76.00 -15.75
C THR A 97 -79.65 76.97 -15.86
N VAL A 98 -78.49 76.45 -16.27
CA VAL A 98 -77.27 77.23 -16.50
C VAL A 98 -76.73 76.96 -17.90
N ASP A 99 -76.49 78.02 -18.66
CA ASP A 99 -75.80 77.96 -19.94
C ASP A 99 -74.28 78.08 -19.72
N VAL A 100 -73.53 77.14 -20.27
CA VAL A 100 -72.08 77.06 -20.16
C VAL A 100 -71.49 77.38 -21.52
N ALA A 101 -70.83 78.52 -21.64
CA ALA A 101 -70.26 78.98 -22.92
C ALA A 101 -68.90 78.34 -23.25
N SER A 102 -68.15 77.87 -22.25
CA SER A 102 -66.81 77.28 -22.41
C SER A 102 -66.55 76.13 -21.42
N PRO A 103 -65.66 75.17 -21.75
CA PRO A 103 -65.36 74.04 -20.87
C PRO A 103 -64.80 74.51 -19.51
N GLY A 104 -65.30 73.95 -18.42
CA GLY A 104 -64.91 74.33 -17.06
C GLY A 104 -65.73 73.65 -15.96
N VAL A 105 -65.29 73.78 -14.70
CA VAL A 105 -66.03 73.29 -13.53
C VAL A 105 -67.26 74.17 -13.30
N VAL A 106 -68.44 73.57 -13.37
CA VAL A 106 -69.74 74.23 -13.23
C VAL A 106 -70.24 74.19 -11.78
N LEU A 107 -69.96 73.11 -11.05
CA LEU A 107 -70.36 72.97 -9.65
C LEU A 107 -69.28 72.24 -8.87
N PHE A 108 -68.99 72.73 -7.66
CA PHE A 108 -68.25 72.00 -6.66
C PHE A 108 -68.91 72.24 -5.30
N ARG A 109 -69.47 71.17 -4.69
CA ARG A 109 -70.21 71.24 -3.42
C ARG A 109 -69.83 70.10 -2.50
N ASN A 110 -69.77 70.41 -1.21
CA ASN A 110 -69.58 69.43 -0.15
C ASN A 110 -70.88 69.33 0.68
N ILE A 111 -71.43 68.13 0.81
CA ILE A 111 -72.73 67.84 1.42
C ILE A 111 -72.51 66.97 2.65
N GLY A 112 -72.89 67.47 3.83
CA GLY A 112 -72.84 66.70 5.07
C GLY A 112 -74.08 65.81 5.22
N LEU A 113 -73.88 64.51 5.42
CA LEU A 113 -74.93 63.51 5.61
C LEU A 113 -74.72 62.80 6.95
N CYS A 114 -75.77 62.62 7.73
CA CYS A 114 -75.71 61.91 9.01
C CYS A 114 -76.53 60.62 8.94
N ILE A 115 -75.92 59.51 9.36
CA ILE A 115 -76.62 58.23 9.48
C ILE A 115 -77.29 58.20 10.86
N PRO A 116 -78.62 58.08 10.94
CA PRO A 116 -79.30 57.99 12.24
C PRO A 116 -78.86 56.73 12.98
N SER A 117 -78.62 56.84 14.28
CA SER A 117 -78.43 55.66 15.15
C SER A 117 -79.81 55.13 15.54
N PRO A 118 -80.16 53.87 15.21
CA PRO A 118 -81.34 53.25 15.80
C PRO A 118 -81.02 53.02 17.27
N THR A 119 -81.62 53.80 18.16
CA THR A 119 -81.61 53.47 19.59
C THR A 119 -82.44 52.21 19.77
N ALA A 120 -81.78 51.06 19.72
CA ALA A 120 -82.39 49.79 20.09
C ALA A 120 -82.70 49.85 21.60
N VAL A 121 -83.95 50.13 21.95
CA VAL A 121 -84.43 49.84 23.30
C VAL A 121 -84.43 48.32 23.41
N ASP A 122 -83.55 47.75 24.21
CA ASP A 122 -83.46 46.30 24.40
C ASP A 122 -84.86 45.76 24.70
N PRO A 123 -85.34 44.75 23.95
CA PRO A 123 -86.67 44.20 24.18
C PRO A 123 -86.72 43.64 25.60
N TRP A 124 -87.80 43.91 26.32
CA TRP A 124 -87.99 43.46 27.70
C TRP A 124 -89.41 42.92 27.87
N LEU A 125 -89.58 42.04 28.84
CA LEU A 125 -90.86 41.41 29.12
C LEU A 125 -91.64 42.25 30.15
N GLU A 126 -92.83 42.70 29.77
CA GLU A 126 -93.82 43.28 30.68
C GLU A 126 -94.82 42.18 31.07
N ALA A 127 -95.06 42.00 32.37
CA ALA A 127 -96.21 41.24 32.86
C ALA A 127 -97.22 42.20 33.47
N ARG A 128 -98.44 42.21 32.90
CA ARG A 128 -99.58 42.94 33.47
C ARG A 128 -100.51 41.96 34.18
N LEU A 129 -100.70 42.16 35.47
CA LEU A 129 -101.58 41.36 36.31
C LEU A 129 -102.82 42.18 36.65
N THR A 130 -103.97 41.69 36.23
CA THR A 130 -105.27 42.31 36.54
C THR A 130 -106.10 41.31 37.35
N LEU A 131 -106.42 41.67 38.59
CA LEU A 131 -107.33 40.92 39.46
C LEU A 131 -108.66 41.65 39.53
N LYS A 132 -109.74 40.91 39.30
CA LYS A 132 -111.11 41.38 39.49
C LYS A 132 -111.73 40.53 40.59
N TYR A 133 -112.18 41.17 41.65
CA TYR A 133 -112.82 40.50 42.78
C TYR A 133 -113.91 41.38 43.38
N LEU A 134 -114.82 40.77 44.12
CA LEU A 134 -115.99 41.43 44.69
C LEU A 134 -115.76 41.60 46.19
N ILE A 135 -115.92 42.82 46.70
CA ILE A 135 -116.05 43.09 48.14
C ILE A 135 -117.46 43.64 48.35
N ASP A 136 -118.27 42.98 49.18
CA ASP A 136 -119.63 43.42 49.51
C ASP A 136 -120.48 43.78 48.28
N THR A 137 -120.43 42.93 47.25
CA THR A 137 -121.09 43.09 45.92
C THR A 137 -120.56 44.21 45.02
N THR A 138 -119.56 44.97 45.46
CA THR A 138 -118.87 45.96 44.61
C THR A 138 -117.69 45.32 43.88
N PRO A 139 -117.64 45.39 42.53
CA PRO A 139 -116.51 44.86 41.77
C PRO A 139 -115.31 45.82 41.91
N VAL A 140 -114.21 45.29 42.44
CA VAL A 140 -112.93 45.99 42.55
C VAL A 140 -111.95 45.37 41.56
N GLU A 141 -111.33 46.23 40.76
CA GLU A 141 -110.28 45.86 39.81
C GLU A 141 -108.93 46.38 40.31
N PHE A 142 -107.97 45.49 40.48
CA PHE A 142 -106.59 45.82 40.80
C PHE A 142 -105.71 45.43 39.61
N THR A 143 -105.03 46.42 39.02
CA THR A 143 -104.07 46.18 37.94
C THR A 143 -102.68 46.60 38.40
N ASN A 144 -101.70 45.72 38.22
CA ASN A 144 -100.30 46.02 38.45
C ASN A 144 -99.47 45.57 37.25
N THR A 145 -98.41 46.32 36.94
CA THR A 145 -97.50 46.07 35.83
C THR A 145 -96.10 45.83 36.39
N PHE A 146 -95.53 44.69 36.04
CA PHE A 146 -94.20 44.25 36.46
C PHE A 146 -93.26 44.20 35.26
N TYR A 147 -92.03 44.68 35.46
CA TYR A 147 -90.92 44.44 34.55
C TYR A 147 -90.29 43.09 34.89
N LEU A 148 -90.33 42.12 33.99
CA LEU A 148 -89.83 40.76 34.23
C LEU A 148 -88.33 40.65 33.96
N SER A 149 -87.93 40.70 32.69
CA SER A 149 -86.52 40.59 32.30
C SER A 149 -86.24 41.20 30.94
N THR A 150 -84.97 41.47 30.68
CA THR A 150 -84.50 41.80 29.32
C THR A 150 -84.52 40.53 28.47
N VAL A 151 -84.90 40.67 27.20
CA VAL A 151 -84.91 39.62 26.18
C VAL A 151 -83.65 39.77 25.36
N ARG A 152 -82.84 38.72 25.33
CA ARG A 152 -81.58 38.69 24.59
C ARG A 152 -81.57 37.50 23.65
N ARG A 153 -80.91 37.64 22.49
CA ARG A 153 -80.70 36.52 21.55
C ARG A 153 -79.88 35.38 22.17
N THR A 154 -78.97 35.72 23.08
CA THR A 154 -78.10 34.80 23.81
C THR A 154 -78.10 35.19 25.28
N SER A 155 -78.33 34.21 26.16
CA SER A 155 -78.21 34.44 27.60
C SER A 155 -76.75 34.58 28.01
N TYR A 156 -76.51 35.27 29.12
CA TYR A 156 -75.17 35.37 29.72
C TYR A 156 -74.59 33.99 30.06
N GLU A 157 -75.42 33.07 30.56
CA GLU A 157 -75.01 31.70 30.88
C GLU A 157 -74.51 30.94 29.64
N ARG A 158 -75.21 31.06 28.50
CA ARG A 158 -74.77 30.44 27.25
C ARG A 158 -73.47 31.04 26.75
N LEU A 159 -73.31 32.35 26.85
CA LEU A 159 -72.07 33.04 26.49
C LEU A 159 -70.91 32.61 27.40
N SER A 160 -71.16 32.49 28.71
CA SER A 160 -70.18 32.00 29.69
C SER A 160 -69.74 30.56 29.40
N SER A 161 -70.68 29.68 29.04
CA SER A 161 -70.35 28.31 28.62
C SER A 161 -69.47 28.29 27.37
N MET A 162 -69.83 29.06 26.33
CA MET A 162 -69.03 29.16 25.10
C MET A 162 -67.61 29.67 25.38
N LEU A 163 -67.47 30.66 26.27
CA LEU A 163 -66.15 31.15 26.69
C LEU A 163 -65.36 30.08 27.45
N ALA A 164 -66.01 29.31 28.32
CA ALA A 164 -65.37 28.22 29.05
C ALA A 164 -64.90 27.10 28.11
N ASP A 165 -65.71 26.74 27.11
CA ASP A 165 -65.35 25.75 26.08
C ASP A 165 -64.18 26.25 25.22
N ALA A 166 -64.23 27.51 24.78
CA ALA A 166 -63.14 28.13 24.01
C ALA A 166 -61.82 28.16 24.80
N ASN A 167 -61.88 28.47 26.11
CA ASN A 167 -60.70 28.45 26.98
C ASN A 167 -60.13 27.03 27.18
N ARG A 168 -61.00 26.01 27.24
CA ARG A 168 -60.56 24.61 27.29
C ARG A 168 -59.84 24.22 26.00
N GLU A 169 -60.38 24.58 24.84
CA GLU A 169 -59.73 24.27 23.56
C GLU A 169 -58.42 25.05 23.39
N LEU A 170 -58.37 26.31 23.79
CA LEU A 170 -57.13 27.11 23.79
C LEU A 170 -56.04 26.46 24.64
N SER A 171 -56.41 25.90 25.79
CA SER A 171 -55.49 25.20 26.69
C SER A 171 -54.98 23.89 26.07
N ARG A 172 -55.88 23.15 25.40
CA ARG A 172 -55.54 21.92 24.66
C ARG A 172 -54.54 22.21 23.53
N LEU A 173 -54.85 23.20 22.70
CA LEU A 173 -53.99 23.63 21.59
C LEU A 173 -52.64 24.14 22.07
N ARG A 174 -52.59 24.91 23.18
CA ARG A 174 -51.31 25.33 23.78
C ARG A 174 -50.46 24.14 24.21
N SER A 175 -51.06 23.12 24.84
CA SER A 175 -50.34 21.90 25.22
C SER A 175 -49.79 21.16 23.99
N GLU A 176 -50.57 21.08 22.92
CA GLU A 176 -50.16 20.45 21.68
C GLU A 176 -49.01 21.19 20.99
N VAL A 177 -49.06 22.52 20.96
CA VAL A 177 -47.96 23.37 20.46
C VAL A 177 -46.67 23.15 21.24
N GLU A 178 -46.74 23.08 22.58
CA GLU A 178 -45.55 22.83 23.40
C GLU A 178 -44.98 21.42 23.19
N LYS A 179 -45.84 20.41 23.02
CA LYS A 179 -45.40 19.06 22.65
C LYS A 179 -44.69 19.04 21.30
N LEU A 180 -45.29 19.63 20.26
CA LEU A 180 -44.68 19.70 18.93
C LEU A 180 -43.37 20.50 18.95
N ARG A 181 -43.28 21.59 19.72
CA ARG A 181 -42.02 22.33 19.91
C ARG A 181 -40.94 21.44 20.53
N SER A 182 -41.29 20.66 21.56
CA SER A 182 -40.34 19.73 22.18
C SER A 182 -39.86 18.64 21.21
N GLU A 183 -40.75 18.15 20.35
CA GLU A 183 -40.44 17.15 19.34
C GLU A 183 -39.53 17.74 18.24
N VAL A 184 -39.80 18.95 17.77
CA VAL A 184 -38.94 19.66 16.81
C VAL A 184 -37.54 19.84 17.36
N VAL A 185 -37.40 20.23 18.64
CA VAL A 185 -36.09 20.36 19.30
C VAL A 185 -35.40 18.99 19.36
N SER A 186 -36.10 17.93 19.77
CA SER A 186 -35.53 16.58 19.82
C SER A 186 -35.06 16.08 18.45
N LEU A 187 -35.89 16.26 17.42
CA LEU A 187 -35.55 15.87 16.05
C LEU A 187 -34.35 16.66 15.52
N LYS A 188 -34.28 17.96 15.83
CA LYS A 188 -33.13 18.79 15.45
C LYS A 188 -31.85 18.30 16.12
N THR A 189 -31.88 17.99 17.42
CA THR A 189 -30.71 17.42 18.12
C THR A 189 -30.29 16.07 17.50
N ARG A 190 -31.23 15.19 17.16
CA ARG A 190 -30.92 13.91 16.49
C ARG A 190 -30.33 14.11 15.10
N LEU A 191 -30.77 15.13 14.37
CA LEU A 191 -30.22 15.49 13.07
C LEU A 191 -28.77 15.98 13.19
N ASP A 192 -28.51 16.87 14.16
CA ASP A 192 -27.15 17.38 14.43
C ASP A 192 -26.20 16.26 14.88
N GLU A 193 -26.67 15.35 15.74
CA GLU A 193 -25.93 14.15 16.13
C GLU A 193 -25.64 13.23 14.93
N ALA A 194 -26.64 13.00 14.07
CA ALA A 194 -26.46 12.18 12.87
C ALA A 194 -25.43 12.78 11.90
N ALA A 195 -25.48 14.10 11.68
CA ALA A 195 -24.50 14.82 10.88
C ALA A 195 -23.09 14.68 11.45
N SER A 196 -22.93 14.84 12.77
CA SER A 196 -21.62 14.67 13.43
C SER A 196 -21.07 13.23 13.29
N ARG A 197 -21.94 12.22 13.33
CA ARG A 197 -21.56 10.82 13.10
C ARG A 197 -21.15 10.58 11.66
N GLU A 198 -21.84 11.21 10.71
CA GLU A 198 -21.48 11.13 9.28
C GLU A 198 -20.08 11.69 9.03
N ASP A 199 -19.76 12.85 9.59
CA ASP A 199 -18.43 13.46 9.46
C ASP A 199 -17.33 12.61 10.11
N ALA A 200 -17.60 12.06 11.30
CA ALA A 200 -16.68 11.14 11.97
C ALA A 200 -16.44 9.85 11.15
N LEU A 201 -17.49 9.31 10.51
CA LEU A 201 -17.37 8.15 9.64
C LEU A 201 -16.58 8.47 8.37
N LYS A 202 -16.79 9.63 7.75
CA LYS A 202 -16.01 10.09 6.59
C LYS A 202 -14.53 10.19 6.93
N ALA A 203 -14.19 10.82 8.06
CA ALA A 203 -12.80 10.91 8.53
C ALA A 203 -12.16 9.53 8.73
N LYS A 204 -12.91 8.58 9.30
CA LYS A 204 -12.44 7.21 9.49
C LYS A 204 -12.25 6.45 8.17
N ILE A 205 -13.11 6.70 7.17
CA ILE A 205 -12.97 6.13 5.83
C ILE A 205 -11.69 6.68 5.16
N GLU A 206 -11.43 7.98 5.26
CA GLU A 206 -10.20 8.58 4.72
C GLU A 206 -8.94 8.01 5.39
N GLU A 207 -8.97 7.86 6.72
CA GLU A 207 -7.87 7.22 7.47
C GLU A 207 -7.63 5.78 7.02
N LEU A 208 -8.68 4.97 6.94
CA LEU A 208 -8.58 3.58 6.47
C LEU A 208 -8.09 3.49 5.02
N THR A 209 -8.46 4.44 4.18
CA THR A 209 -7.99 4.53 2.79
C THR A 209 -6.48 4.78 2.74
N ARG A 210 -5.97 5.72 3.55
CA ARG A 210 -4.52 5.96 3.66
C ARG A 210 -3.75 4.74 4.18
N ILE A 211 -4.28 4.08 5.20
CA ILE A 211 -3.67 2.84 5.75
C ILE A 211 -3.64 1.75 4.69
N ARG A 212 -4.70 1.61 3.90
CA ARG A 212 -4.75 0.64 2.80
C ARG A 212 -3.69 0.94 1.75
N GLU A 213 -3.55 2.18 1.31
CA GLU A 213 -2.52 2.58 0.34
C GLU A 213 -1.10 2.32 0.87
N GLU A 214 -0.85 2.60 2.16
CA GLU A 214 0.44 2.30 2.79
C GLU A 214 0.71 0.79 2.83
N LEU A 215 -0.31 -0.01 3.15
CA LEU A 215 -0.19 -1.46 3.18
C LEU A 215 0.04 -2.05 1.78
N GLU A 216 -0.65 -1.54 0.76
CA GLU A 216 -0.43 -1.93 -0.63
C GLU A 216 1.02 -1.64 -1.08
N LYS A 217 1.58 -0.48 -0.70
CA LYS A 217 3.00 -0.17 -0.93
C LYS A 217 3.92 -1.18 -0.25
N LYS A 218 3.72 -1.49 1.03
CA LYS A 218 4.53 -2.48 1.76
C LYS A 218 4.44 -3.87 1.16
N VAL A 219 3.26 -4.28 0.70
CA VAL A 219 3.09 -5.56 -0.01
C VAL A 219 3.90 -5.57 -1.30
N SER A 220 3.87 -4.48 -2.08
CA SER A 220 4.65 -4.38 -3.31
C SER A 220 6.17 -4.41 -3.05
N GLU A 221 6.64 -3.74 -1.99
CA GLU A 221 8.04 -3.76 -1.57
C GLU A 221 8.48 -5.16 -1.13
N LEU A 222 7.68 -5.84 -0.30
CA LEU A 222 7.95 -7.21 0.12
C LEU A 222 7.98 -8.19 -1.06
N GLN A 223 7.11 -8.00 -2.04
CA GLN A 223 7.09 -8.82 -3.24
C GLN A 223 8.34 -8.60 -4.10
N ALA A 224 8.82 -7.35 -4.22
CA ALA A 224 10.07 -7.04 -4.89
C ALA A 224 11.28 -7.67 -4.17
N ILE A 225 11.32 -7.56 -2.83
CA ILE A 225 12.35 -8.19 -1.99
C ILE A 225 12.34 -9.70 -2.18
N LYS A 226 11.16 -10.34 -2.15
CA LYS A 226 11.02 -11.77 -2.39
C LYS A 226 11.59 -12.18 -3.75
N SER A 227 11.25 -11.45 -4.82
CA SER A 227 11.78 -11.72 -6.15
C SER A 227 13.30 -11.56 -6.24
N ASP A 228 13.87 -10.56 -5.56
CA ASP A 228 15.33 -10.38 -5.50
C ASP A 228 16.02 -11.53 -4.76
N LEU A 229 15.46 -11.96 -3.63
CA LEU A 229 15.94 -13.11 -2.87
C LEU A 229 15.89 -14.41 -3.68
N GLU A 230 14.80 -14.67 -4.40
CA GLU A 230 14.67 -15.82 -5.29
C GLU A 230 15.72 -15.80 -6.40
N ALA A 231 15.98 -14.62 -7.01
CA ALA A 231 17.02 -14.47 -8.02
C ALA A 231 18.43 -14.72 -7.45
N ARG A 232 18.72 -14.19 -6.25
CA ARG A 232 20.01 -14.44 -5.56
C ARG A 232 20.20 -15.91 -5.20
N LEU A 233 19.14 -16.58 -4.76
CA LEU A 233 19.19 -18.01 -4.44
C LEU A 233 19.45 -18.84 -5.70
N ALA A 234 18.80 -18.51 -6.81
CA ALA A 234 19.07 -19.15 -8.10
C ALA A 234 20.51 -18.92 -8.59
N ASP A 235 21.04 -17.70 -8.46
CA ASP A 235 22.44 -17.39 -8.79
C ASP A 235 23.43 -18.16 -7.90
N LEU A 236 23.17 -18.22 -6.59
CA LEU A 236 23.99 -18.96 -5.65
C LEU A 236 23.97 -20.46 -5.94
N SER A 237 22.80 -21.01 -6.29
CA SER A 237 22.67 -22.41 -6.72
C SER A 237 23.54 -22.69 -7.95
N ARG A 238 23.49 -21.82 -8.98
CA ARG A 238 24.33 -21.98 -10.18
C ARG A 238 25.82 -21.91 -9.87
N LYS A 239 26.22 -21.01 -8.97
CA LYS A 239 27.61 -20.90 -8.51
C LYS A 239 28.05 -22.16 -7.76
N TYR A 240 27.18 -22.71 -6.92
CA TYR A 240 27.44 -23.95 -6.21
C TYR A 240 27.61 -25.14 -7.17
N ASP A 241 26.70 -25.30 -8.14
CA ASP A 241 26.80 -26.35 -9.16
C ASP A 241 28.09 -26.22 -9.97
N LYS A 242 28.44 -24.99 -10.36
CA LYS A 242 29.69 -24.71 -11.06
C LYS A 242 30.90 -25.10 -10.22
N LEU A 243 30.93 -24.71 -8.94
CA LEU A 243 32.02 -25.05 -8.04
C LEU A 243 32.17 -26.57 -7.86
N LEU A 244 31.04 -27.29 -7.77
CA LEU A 244 31.04 -28.76 -7.70
C LEU A 244 31.66 -29.39 -8.96
N THR A 245 31.35 -28.86 -10.15
CA THR A 245 31.97 -29.34 -11.40
C THR A 245 33.47 -29.01 -11.48
N GLU A 246 33.87 -27.84 -10.99
CA GLU A 246 35.27 -27.42 -10.96
C GLU A 246 36.09 -28.27 -9.97
N ASP A 247 35.52 -28.61 -8.81
CA ASP A 247 36.13 -29.50 -7.81
C ASP A 247 36.34 -30.91 -8.37
N ALA A 248 35.32 -31.50 -9.01
CA ALA A 248 35.45 -32.79 -9.68
C ALA A 248 36.53 -32.79 -10.77
N ALA A 249 36.58 -31.72 -11.58
CA ALA A 249 37.62 -31.57 -12.61
C ALA A 249 39.02 -31.41 -12.01
N LEU A 250 39.14 -30.69 -10.88
CA LEU A 250 40.39 -30.51 -10.16
C LEU A 250 40.87 -31.84 -9.55
N GLN A 251 39.96 -32.63 -8.98
CA GLN A 251 40.26 -33.93 -8.43
C GLN A 251 40.79 -34.90 -9.50
N GLU A 252 40.19 -34.91 -10.69
CA GLU A 252 40.67 -35.73 -11.80
C GLU A 252 42.05 -35.28 -12.30
N ARG A 253 42.28 -33.96 -12.41
CA ARG A 253 43.62 -33.42 -12.72
C ARG A 253 44.64 -33.81 -11.66
N HIS A 254 44.28 -33.75 -10.38
CA HIS A 254 45.16 -34.15 -9.29
C HIS A 254 45.53 -35.63 -9.39
N LYS A 255 44.56 -36.50 -9.66
CA LYS A 255 44.79 -37.93 -9.89
C LYS A 255 45.71 -38.17 -11.08
N SER A 256 45.43 -37.53 -12.22
CA SER A 256 46.28 -37.62 -13.41
C SER A 256 47.71 -37.16 -13.15
N LEU A 257 47.87 -36.08 -12.39
CA LEU A 257 49.18 -35.58 -11.99
C LEU A 257 49.92 -36.60 -11.11
N MET A 258 49.25 -37.20 -10.12
CA MET A 258 49.83 -38.25 -9.28
C MET A 258 50.27 -39.47 -10.09
N ASP A 259 49.47 -39.89 -11.08
CA ASP A 259 49.83 -40.98 -11.98
C ASP A 259 51.07 -40.63 -12.82
N SER A 260 51.17 -39.39 -13.30
CA SER A 260 52.34 -38.91 -14.04
C SER A 260 53.60 -38.87 -13.18
N TYR A 261 53.49 -38.48 -11.90
CA TYR A 261 54.59 -38.54 -10.94
C TYR A 261 55.03 -39.98 -10.68
N ALA A 262 54.10 -40.91 -10.53
CA ALA A 262 54.41 -42.32 -10.36
C ALA A 262 55.12 -42.92 -11.58
N LEU A 263 54.72 -42.52 -12.80
CA LEU A 263 55.38 -42.92 -14.04
C LEU A 263 56.80 -42.32 -14.12
N LEU A 264 56.94 -41.03 -13.81
CA LEU A 264 58.23 -40.34 -13.82
C LEU A 264 59.20 -41.00 -12.81
N GLN A 265 58.71 -41.34 -11.63
CA GLN A 265 59.48 -42.07 -10.62
C GLN A 265 60.00 -43.41 -11.15
N LYS A 266 59.17 -44.20 -11.83
CA LYS A 266 59.60 -45.45 -12.48
C LYS A 266 60.66 -45.22 -13.55
N SER A 267 60.48 -44.21 -14.39
CA SER A 267 61.47 -43.87 -15.43
C SER A 267 62.81 -43.42 -14.83
N TYR A 268 62.78 -42.74 -13.68
CA TYR A 268 63.99 -42.35 -12.95
C TYR A 268 64.71 -43.57 -12.37
N GLU A 269 63.97 -44.54 -11.82
CA GLU A 269 64.54 -45.81 -11.36
C GLU A 269 65.14 -46.64 -12.51
N GLU A 270 64.48 -46.68 -13.67
CA GLU A 270 65.00 -47.32 -14.88
C GLU A 270 66.28 -46.64 -15.37
N LEU A 271 66.26 -45.32 -15.51
CA LEU A 271 67.43 -44.54 -15.93
C LEU A 271 68.61 -44.72 -14.96
N ARG A 272 68.32 -44.84 -13.66
CA ARG A 272 69.34 -45.14 -12.65
C ARG A 272 69.93 -46.54 -12.84
N ARG A 273 69.11 -47.56 -13.11
CA ARG A 273 69.60 -48.92 -13.42
C ARG A 273 70.45 -48.95 -14.69
N ASP A 274 70.04 -48.21 -15.72
CA ASP A 274 70.78 -48.08 -16.98
C ASP A 274 72.13 -47.38 -16.75
N TYR A 275 72.13 -46.30 -15.96
CA TYR A 275 73.36 -45.62 -15.55
C TYR A 275 74.32 -46.58 -14.81
N ASP A 276 73.80 -47.36 -13.85
CA ASP A 276 74.60 -48.36 -13.12
C ASP A 276 75.10 -49.49 -14.04
N ALA A 277 74.37 -49.83 -15.11
CA ALA A 277 74.79 -50.80 -16.11
C ALA A 277 75.90 -50.24 -17.02
N VAL A 278 75.72 -49.03 -17.56
CA VAL A 278 76.73 -48.35 -18.38
C VAL A 278 78.02 -48.13 -17.60
N SER A 279 77.93 -47.77 -16.32
CA SER A 279 79.09 -47.64 -15.43
C SER A 279 79.88 -48.96 -15.30
N ARG A 280 79.17 -50.10 -15.18
CA ARG A 280 79.77 -51.43 -15.16
C ARG A 280 80.40 -51.81 -16.50
N ASP A 281 79.73 -51.50 -17.61
CA ASP A 281 80.26 -51.74 -18.96
C ASP A 281 81.51 -50.89 -19.24
N LEU A 282 81.54 -49.63 -18.78
CA LEU A 282 82.73 -48.78 -18.84
C LEU A 282 83.90 -49.40 -18.06
N ALA A 283 83.65 -49.89 -16.84
CA ALA A 283 84.67 -50.58 -16.05
C ALA A 283 85.17 -51.86 -16.74
N SER A 284 84.26 -52.63 -17.34
CA SER A 284 84.57 -53.85 -18.09
C SER A 284 85.41 -53.57 -19.34
N THR A 285 84.99 -52.62 -20.18
CA THR A 285 85.72 -52.21 -21.39
C THR A 285 87.09 -51.62 -21.05
N THR A 286 87.20 -50.87 -19.96
CA THR A 286 88.49 -50.40 -19.44
C THR A 286 89.41 -51.57 -19.08
N SER A 287 88.86 -52.60 -18.41
CA SER A 287 89.63 -53.81 -18.10
C SER A 287 90.05 -54.58 -19.35
N LEU A 288 89.17 -54.72 -20.35
CA LEU A 288 89.49 -55.35 -21.63
C LEU A 288 90.55 -54.57 -22.41
N TYR A 289 90.48 -53.24 -22.39
CA TYR A 289 91.48 -52.37 -23.00
C TYR A 289 92.85 -52.57 -22.33
N ASN A 290 92.90 -52.63 -21.00
CA ASN A 290 94.13 -52.90 -20.27
C ASN A 290 94.69 -54.30 -20.56
N ASP A 291 93.84 -55.32 -20.67
CA ASP A 291 94.25 -56.68 -21.08
C ASP A 291 94.82 -56.68 -22.50
N LEU A 292 94.13 -56.03 -23.44
CA LEU A 292 94.59 -55.92 -24.83
C LEU A 292 95.91 -55.13 -24.93
N ALA A 293 96.06 -54.04 -24.17
CA ALA A 293 97.31 -53.30 -24.06
C ALA A 293 98.45 -54.19 -23.53
N SER A 294 98.19 -54.99 -22.50
CA SER A 294 99.15 -55.97 -21.98
C SER A 294 99.52 -57.04 -23.02
N ARG A 295 98.54 -57.57 -23.76
CA ARG A 295 98.78 -58.52 -24.86
C ARG A 295 99.59 -57.91 -25.98
N HIS A 296 99.28 -56.68 -26.40
CA HIS A 296 100.07 -55.98 -27.41
C HIS A 296 101.51 -55.79 -26.98
N GLU A 297 101.76 -55.44 -25.71
CA GLU A 297 103.11 -55.33 -25.17
C GLU A 297 103.83 -56.69 -25.17
N SER A 298 103.13 -57.77 -24.76
CA SER A 298 103.69 -59.13 -24.78
C SER A 298 104.02 -59.60 -26.20
N LEU A 299 103.15 -59.30 -27.17
CA LEU A 299 103.33 -59.66 -28.57
C LEU A 299 104.48 -58.86 -29.18
N ARG A 300 104.58 -57.57 -28.87
CA ARG A 300 105.72 -56.70 -29.25
C ARG A 300 107.04 -57.28 -28.74
N ALA A 301 107.10 -57.70 -27.48
CA ALA A 301 108.27 -58.36 -26.91
C ALA A 301 108.61 -59.68 -27.63
N SER A 302 107.60 -60.51 -27.96
CA SER A 302 107.79 -61.75 -28.72
C SER A 302 108.25 -61.52 -30.16
N TYR A 303 107.74 -60.48 -30.84
CA TYR A 303 108.22 -60.06 -32.16
C TYR A 303 109.67 -59.61 -32.09
N GLU A 304 110.04 -58.79 -31.10
CA GLU A 304 111.43 -58.36 -30.91
C GLU A 304 112.36 -59.55 -30.66
N SER A 305 111.91 -60.53 -29.86
CA SER A 305 112.62 -61.79 -29.67
C SER A 305 112.76 -62.58 -30.99
N SER A 306 111.69 -62.69 -31.78
CA SER A 306 111.73 -63.38 -33.08
C SER A 306 112.69 -62.69 -34.06
N VAL A 307 112.72 -61.36 -34.10
CA VAL A 307 113.68 -60.60 -34.91
C VAL A 307 115.11 -60.88 -34.45
N LYS A 308 115.38 -60.95 -33.14
CA LYS A 308 116.69 -61.36 -32.63
C LYS A 308 117.06 -62.78 -33.09
N THR A 309 116.12 -63.72 -33.04
CA THR A 309 116.36 -65.10 -33.51
C THR A 309 116.59 -65.19 -35.02
N VAL A 310 115.88 -64.39 -35.84
CA VAL A 310 116.12 -64.31 -37.29
C VAL A 310 117.49 -63.70 -37.57
N GLY A 311 117.90 -62.67 -36.82
CA GLY A 311 119.26 -62.12 -36.89
C GLY A 311 120.32 -63.17 -36.52
N GLN A 312 120.07 -63.98 -35.49
CA GLN A 312 120.96 -65.10 -35.13
C GLN A 312 121.01 -66.17 -36.22
N LEU A 313 119.86 -66.54 -36.81
CA LEU A 313 119.78 -67.50 -37.91
C LEU A 313 120.50 -67.00 -39.17
N GLN A 314 120.35 -65.73 -39.53
CA GLN A 314 121.13 -65.12 -40.62
C GLN A 314 122.64 -65.16 -40.35
N GLY A 315 123.05 -64.94 -39.10
CA GLY A 315 124.45 -65.13 -38.69
C GLY A 315 124.92 -66.58 -38.84
N SER A 316 124.08 -67.56 -38.48
CA SER A 316 124.41 -68.97 -38.67
C SER A 316 124.45 -69.39 -40.14
N LEU A 317 123.66 -68.74 -41.00
CA LEU A 317 123.56 -69.06 -42.42
C LEU A 317 124.78 -68.53 -43.19
N SER A 318 125.29 -67.35 -42.84
CA SER A 318 126.55 -66.83 -43.37
C SER A 318 127.77 -67.65 -42.89
N GLU A 319 127.71 -68.22 -41.69
CA GLU A 319 128.72 -69.15 -41.18
C GLU A 319 128.68 -70.49 -41.92
N LEU A 320 127.48 -71.01 -42.24
CA LEU A 320 127.30 -72.24 -43.03
C LEU A 320 127.75 -72.05 -44.49
N GLU A 321 127.53 -70.87 -45.08
CA GLU A 321 128.07 -70.52 -46.42
C GLU A 321 129.60 -70.48 -46.40
N ARG A 322 130.22 -69.91 -45.37
CA ARG A 322 131.68 -69.96 -45.19
C ARG A 322 132.22 -71.40 -45.09
N GLN A 323 131.51 -72.28 -44.37
CA GLN A 323 131.89 -73.68 -44.27
C GLN A 323 131.78 -74.41 -45.62
N ARG A 324 130.80 -74.06 -46.47
CA ARG A 324 130.65 -74.62 -47.82
C ARG A 324 131.79 -74.22 -48.74
N ASP A 325 132.19 -72.95 -48.74
CA ASP A 325 133.28 -72.45 -49.59
C ASP A 325 134.63 -73.11 -49.23
N VAL A 326 134.85 -73.41 -47.95
CA VAL A 326 136.07 -74.11 -47.49
C VAL A 326 136.08 -75.59 -47.92
N LEU A 327 134.93 -76.26 -47.99
CA LEU A 327 134.85 -77.65 -48.48
C LEU A 327 135.02 -77.77 -49.99
N GLU A 328 134.52 -76.78 -50.76
CA GLU A 328 134.61 -76.76 -52.22
C GLU A 328 136.07 -76.56 -52.70
N ALA A 329 136.88 -75.83 -51.92
CA ALA A 329 138.30 -75.67 -52.17
C ALA A 329 139.14 -76.95 -51.92
N MET A 330 138.72 -77.85 -51.02
CA MET A 330 139.43 -79.12 -50.78
C MET A 330 139.12 -80.21 -51.81
N LEU A 331 137.99 -80.12 -52.52
CA LEU A 331 137.54 -81.14 -53.48
C LEU A 331 138.18 -81.00 -54.87
N ALA A 332 138.76 -79.83 -55.20
CA ALA A 332 139.45 -79.59 -56.47
C ALA A 332 140.88 -80.16 -56.55
N GLN A 333 141.46 -80.65 -55.44
CA GLN A 333 142.87 -81.05 -55.35
C GLN A 333 143.13 -82.57 -55.50
N VAL A 334 142.12 -83.47 -55.52
CA VAL A 334 142.36 -84.93 -55.31
C VAL A 334 141.76 -85.92 -56.34
N THR A 335 141.04 -85.53 -57.38
CA THR A 335 140.52 -86.54 -58.36
C THR A 335 140.89 -86.25 -59.81
N GLY A 336 142.19 -86.42 -60.10
CA GLY A 336 142.61 -87.05 -61.34
C GLY A 336 142.47 -88.57 -61.21
N GLU A 337 142.10 -89.22 -62.32
CA GLU A 337 142.00 -90.67 -62.59
C GLU A 337 140.69 -91.42 -62.31
N SER A 338 140.00 -91.67 -63.44
CA SER A 338 139.16 -92.80 -63.85
C SER A 338 137.94 -93.21 -63.01
N GLY A 339 136.77 -92.93 -63.59
CA GLY A 339 135.49 -93.47 -63.14
C GLY A 339 135.15 -94.84 -63.70
N PHE A 340 134.18 -95.51 -63.06
CA PHE A 340 133.33 -96.53 -63.66
C PHE A 340 132.08 -96.75 -62.78
N PHE A 341 130.92 -96.87 -63.45
CA PHE A 341 129.56 -96.95 -62.91
C PHE A 341 129.27 -98.14 -61.98
N ARG A 342 128.38 -97.92 -61.00
CA ARG A 342 127.42 -98.89 -60.40
C ARG A 342 126.23 -98.10 -59.83
N SER A 343 124.96 -98.32 -60.20
CA SER A 343 124.08 -99.49 -60.08
C SER A 343 123.57 -99.79 -58.65
N VAL A 344 122.28 -99.48 -58.48
CA VAL A 344 121.21 -100.31 -57.87
C VAL A 344 121.04 -100.35 -56.34
N ALA A 345 119.74 -100.17 -55.98
CA ALA A 345 118.94 -100.82 -54.93
C ALA A 345 118.73 -100.14 -53.56
N VAL A 346 117.42 -100.05 -53.25
CA VAL A 346 116.75 -100.13 -51.93
C VAL A 346 117.03 -98.93 -51.02
N GLY A 347 116.07 -98.27 -50.38
CA GLY A 347 114.67 -98.53 -50.16
C GLY A 347 114.23 -97.64 -48.99
N GLN A 348 112.93 -97.47 -48.85
CA GLN A 348 112.21 -96.99 -47.66
C GLN A 348 112.60 -95.63 -47.07
N GLY A 349 111.60 -94.74 -47.09
CA GLY A 349 111.20 -94.08 -45.86
C GLY A 349 111.49 -92.59 -45.75
N VAL A 350 110.37 -91.86 -45.61
CA VAL A 350 110.18 -90.74 -44.66
C VAL A 350 110.94 -89.43 -44.94
N GLY A 351 110.15 -88.36 -45.10
CA GLY A 351 110.61 -86.97 -45.17
C GLY A 351 109.62 -86.13 -45.96
N LEU A 352 108.39 -85.92 -45.47
CA LEU A 352 108.03 -84.74 -44.66
C LEU A 352 108.57 -83.41 -45.22
N VAL A 353 107.63 -82.66 -45.80
CA VAL A 353 107.39 -81.23 -45.58
C VAL A 353 108.44 -80.25 -46.12
N ALA A 354 108.09 -79.64 -47.25
CA ALA A 354 107.96 -78.19 -47.31
C ALA A 354 106.58 -77.87 -47.90
N LEU A 355 105.63 -77.69 -46.99
CA LEU A 355 104.24 -77.32 -47.23
C LEU A 355 104.17 -75.85 -47.64
N GLY A 356 103.47 -75.57 -48.73
CA GLY A 356 103.00 -74.24 -49.11
C GLY A 356 102.86 -74.16 -50.62
N GLY A 357 101.68 -74.26 -51.22
CA GLY A 357 100.35 -74.44 -50.69
C GLY A 357 99.39 -74.51 -51.88
N GLY A 358 98.22 -75.08 -51.65
CA GLY A 358 97.06 -74.91 -52.53
C GLY A 358 96.70 -76.16 -53.33
N VAL A 359 95.98 -77.09 -52.70
CA VAL A 359 95.02 -77.93 -53.42
C VAL A 359 93.81 -78.21 -52.54
N ALA A 360 92.63 -77.89 -53.10
CA ALA A 360 91.31 -78.50 -52.94
C ALA A 360 90.74 -78.63 -51.51
N ALA A 361 89.44 -78.61 -51.27
CA ALA A 361 88.33 -79.24 -51.97
C ALA A 361 87.02 -78.56 -51.47
N TRP A 362 85.94 -78.45 -52.25
CA TRP A 362 84.90 -79.48 -52.38
C TRP A 362 84.39 -79.95 -50.99
N ILE A 363 83.12 -79.92 -50.58
CA ILE A 363 81.85 -79.45 -51.12
C ILE A 363 80.80 -79.61 -49.99
N LEU A 364 79.70 -78.85 -50.09
CA LEU A 364 78.32 -79.07 -49.61
C LEU A 364 77.92 -79.20 -48.11
N LEU A 365 76.90 -78.36 -47.84
CA LEU A 365 75.66 -78.59 -47.08
C LEU A 365 75.71 -78.71 -45.54
N ARG A 366 75.29 -77.64 -44.86
CA ARG A 366 73.88 -77.25 -44.58
C ARG A 366 73.73 -76.78 -43.13
N ARG A 367 73.13 -75.59 -43.04
CA ARG A 367 72.12 -75.13 -42.08
C ARG A 367 72.57 -74.46 -40.76
N ARG A 368 72.01 -73.24 -40.64
CA ARG A 368 71.70 -72.40 -39.46
C ARG A 368 72.95 -71.79 -38.80
N GLY A 369 73.13 -70.48 -38.72
CA GLY A 369 72.23 -69.33 -38.80
C GLY A 369 72.55 -68.40 -37.62
N ARG A 370 72.56 -67.07 -37.83
CA ARG A 370 72.90 -65.94 -36.90
C ARG A 370 74.41 -65.63 -36.80
N GLN A 371 74.91 -64.39 -36.78
CA GLN A 371 74.43 -63.01 -36.48
C GLN A 371 75.42 -61.99 -37.11
N SER A 372 74.98 -60.94 -37.82
CA SER A 372 74.91 -59.50 -37.39
C SER A 372 76.15 -58.66 -37.81
N PRO A 373 75.99 -57.34 -38.13
CA PRO A 373 75.81 -56.32 -37.10
C PRO A 373 74.80 -55.18 -37.40
N ALA A 374 74.32 -54.58 -36.30
CA ALA A 374 73.92 -53.18 -36.09
C ALA A 374 72.92 -52.50 -37.05
N GLN A 375 71.63 -52.48 -36.66
CA GLN A 375 70.90 -51.31 -36.15
C GLN A 375 69.42 -51.70 -35.90
N GLN A 376 68.84 -51.16 -34.83
CA GLN A 376 67.55 -51.54 -34.22
C GLN A 376 66.72 -50.24 -33.97
N PRO A 377 65.41 -50.26 -33.65
CA PRO A 377 64.44 -51.36 -33.75
C PRO A 377 62.95 -50.99 -34.09
N VAL A 378 62.16 -52.07 -34.23
CA VAL A 378 60.69 -52.32 -34.02
C VAL A 378 59.61 -51.78 -35.00
N ALA A 379 58.71 -52.73 -35.29
CA ALA A 379 57.58 -52.76 -36.21
C ALA A 379 56.27 -52.12 -35.69
N ALA A 380 55.37 -51.89 -36.65
CA ALA A 380 54.00 -51.32 -36.63
C ALA A 380 52.93 -52.34 -36.10
N PRO A 381 51.58 -52.19 -36.26
CA PRO A 381 50.72 -51.17 -36.96
C PRO A 381 49.33 -50.94 -36.25
N PRO A 382 48.17 -50.68 -36.91
CA PRO A 382 47.68 -49.74 -37.95
C PRO A 382 46.50 -48.86 -37.37
N PRO A 383 45.54 -48.18 -38.09
CA PRO A 383 45.25 -48.01 -39.53
C PRO A 383 44.98 -46.53 -40.00
N PRO A 384 44.64 -46.30 -41.29
CA PRO A 384 44.50 -44.97 -41.92
C PRO A 384 43.00 -44.60 -42.20
N PRO A 385 42.62 -43.64 -43.09
CA PRO A 385 42.04 -42.34 -42.75
C PRO A 385 40.62 -42.17 -43.37
N PRO A 386 40.19 -40.97 -43.81
CA PRO A 386 39.40 -39.95 -43.10
C PRO A 386 37.95 -39.83 -43.61
N ALA A 387 37.22 -38.84 -43.06
CA ALA A 387 36.04 -38.15 -43.59
C ALA A 387 34.65 -38.50 -43.02
N GLN A 388 33.97 -37.45 -42.58
CA GLN A 388 32.52 -37.20 -42.67
C GLN A 388 32.38 -35.68 -42.96
N PRO A 389 31.23 -35.14 -43.44
CA PRO A 389 29.88 -35.73 -43.42
C PRO A 389 29.03 -35.49 -44.70
N ALA A 390 27.91 -36.21 -44.81
CA ALA A 390 26.75 -35.73 -45.55
C ALA A 390 25.44 -36.35 -44.99
N SER A 391 24.48 -35.46 -44.73
CA SER A 391 23.02 -35.63 -44.88
C SER A 391 22.14 -36.23 -43.74
N THR A 392 21.48 -35.31 -43.02
CA THR A 392 20.01 -35.17 -42.78
C THR A 392 19.04 -36.38 -42.80
N ALA A 393 18.22 -36.53 -41.74
CA ALA A 393 16.74 -36.33 -41.71
C ALA A 393 15.92 -37.33 -40.82
N LEU A 394 15.03 -36.74 -39.99
CA LEU A 394 13.69 -37.12 -39.48
C LEU A 394 13.29 -38.59 -39.13
N SER A 395 12.67 -38.78 -37.94
CA SER A 395 11.28 -39.29 -37.75
C SER A 395 10.85 -39.50 -36.26
N ASN A 396 9.57 -39.22 -35.95
CA ASN A 396 8.84 -39.37 -34.65
C ASN A 396 8.11 -40.76 -34.54
N PRO A 397 7.10 -41.02 -33.64
CA PRO A 397 7.02 -41.23 -32.16
C PRO A 397 6.44 -42.66 -31.75
N PRO A 398 5.56 -42.83 -30.70
CA PRO A 398 5.68 -43.61 -29.42
C PRO A 398 4.89 -44.98 -29.44
N PRO A 399 4.31 -45.62 -28.36
CA PRO A 399 4.23 -45.40 -26.89
C PRO A 399 4.35 -46.65 -25.96
N ALA A 400 4.28 -46.47 -24.63
CA ALA A 400 3.49 -47.27 -23.64
C ALA A 400 3.95 -47.01 -22.17
N GLN A 401 3.07 -46.47 -21.32
CA GLN A 401 2.48 -47.05 -20.07
C GLN A 401 3.52 -47.60 -19.06
N THR A 402 3.53 -47.25 -17.77
CA THR A 402 2.49 -47.56 -16.77
C THR A 402 2.83 -46.87 -15.42
N ALA A 403 1.80 -46.74 -14.58
CA ALA A 403 1.76 -46.42 -13.13
C ALA A 403 3.02 -46.83 -12.31
N THR A 404 3.36 -46.23 -11.16
CA THR A 404 2.58 -46.21 -9.91
C THR A 404 3.29 -45.32 -8.87
N ALA A 405 2.54 -44.75 -7.93
CA ALA A 405 2.99 -43.91 -6.82
C ALA A 405 3.49 -44.73 -5.58
N PRO A 406 3.70 -44.13 -4.39
CA PRO A 406 4.99 -43.91 -3.71
C PRO A 406 5.19 -44.80 -2.47
N PRO A 407 6.22 -44.56 -1.63
CA PRO A 407 5.85 -44.23 -0.24
C PRO A 407 6.70 -43.16 0.45
N ALA A 408 6.09 -42.63 1.51
CA ALA A 408 6.59 -41.66 2.46
C ALA A 408 7.29 -42.33 3.67
N HIS A 409 7.87 -41.46 4.52
CA HIS A 409 8.44 -41.66 5.87
C HIS A 409 9.87 -42.22 5.88
N GLN A 410 10.84 -41.70 6.64
CA GLN A 410 10.94 -41.02 7.95
C GLN A 410 12.41 -40.49 8.00
N GLN A 411 12.81 -39.38 8.65
CA GLN A 411 13.00 -39.20 10.09
C GLN A 411 13.78 -37.87 10.31
N GLN A 412 13.43 -37.14 11.38
CA GLN A 412 14.27 -36.12 12.03
C GLN A 412 15.47 -36.76 12.77
N PRO A 413 16.51 -35.97 13.06
CA PRO A 413 16.91 -35.76 14.47
C PRO A 413 17.17 -34.26 14.76
N GLU A 414 16.54 -33.71 15.79
CA GLU A 414 17.07 -33.44 17.14
C GLU A 414 17.61 -32.00 17.30
N ALA A 415 16.98 -31.30 18.23
CA ALA A 415 17.30 -29.96 18.66
C ALA A 415 18.14 -30.00 19.94
N GLN A 416 19.13 -29.12 20.02
CA GLN A 416 19.69 -28.65 21.29
C GLN A 416 19.46 -27.14 21.44
N PRO A 417 19.27 -26.66 22.68
CA PRO A 417 18.75 -25.33 22.98
C PRO A 417 19.89 -24.33 23.20
N GLU A 418 19.72 -23.09 22.75
CA GLU A 418 20.15 -21.87 23.46
C GLU A 418 19.85 -20.63 22.60
N GLN A 419 18.96 -19.76 23.10
CA GLN A 419 19.30 -18.39 23.53
C GLN A 419 18.00 -17.69 23.93
N ASP A 420 17.86 -17.44 25.23
CA ASP A 420 16.87 -16.57 25.83
C ASP A 420 16.89 -15.20 25.12
N SER A 421 15.85 -14.92 24.34
CA SER A 421 15.66 -13.60 23.75
C SER A 421 15.16 -12.65 24.84
N GLU A 422 16.10 -12.12 25.63
CA GLU A 422 15.83 -11.12 26.66
C GLU A 422 15.52 -9.77 25.99
N VAL A 423 14.25 -9.36 26.00
CA VAL A 423 13.82 -8.09 25.37
C VAL A 423 13.26 -7.16 26.44
N VAL A 424 13.99 -6.06 26.70
CA VAL A 424 13.53 -4.98 27.58
C VAL A 424 12.62 -4.05 26.80
N GLN A 425 11.38 -3.84 27.28
CA GLN A 425 10.43 -2.92 26.63
C GLN A 425 9.78 -1.96 27.63
N LYS A 426 9.49 -0.75 27.13
CA LYS A 426 8.81 0.32 27.85
C LYS A 426 7.29 0.13 27.77
N VAL A 427 6.61 0.23 28.92
CA VAL A 427 5.15 0.09 28.98
C VAL A 427 4.49 1.38 28.50
N ILE A 428 3.74 1.29 27.39
CA ILE A 428 2.94 2.40 26.84
C ILE A 428 1.57 1.91 26.38
N SER A 429 0.53 2.73 26.59
CA SER A 429 -0.77 2.44 25.99
C SER A 429 -0.69 2.60 24.47
N GLY A 430 -1.13 1.57 23.74
CA GLY A 430 -1.47 1.72 22.32
C GLY A 430 -0.69 0.88 21.31
N ARG A 431 0.51 0.32 21.62
CA ARG A 431 1.17 -0.71 20.76
C ARG A 431 2.46 -1.38 21.27
N ARG A 432 2.88 -1.25 22.54
CA ARG A 432 3.95 -2.09 23.16
C ARG A 432 3.59 -2.45 24.60
N VAL A 433 3.75 -3.73 24.95
CA VAL A 433 3.31 -4.45 26.16
C VAL A 433 2.14 -3.78 26.90
N THR A 434 0.91 -4.12 26.50
CA THR A 434 -0.30 -3.64 27.16
C THR A 434 -0.63 -4.51 28.36
N ILE A 435 -0.45 -3.97 29.56
CA ILE A 435 -0.77 -4.64 30.83
C ILE A 435 -2.07 -4.01 31.36
N PRO A 436 -3.09 -4.81 31.72
CA PRO A 436 -4.29 -4.30 32.39
C PRO A 436 -3.94 -3.56 33.68
N SER A 437 -4.57 -2.41 33.94
CA SER A 437 -4.27 -1.52 35.09
C SER A 437 -4.25 -2.24 36.44
N ARG A 438 -5.22 -3.13 36.68
CA ARG A 438 -5.31 -3.92 37.91
C ARG A 438 -4.10 -4.83 38.17
N LEU A 439 -3.42 -5.29 37.12
CA LEU A 439 -2.21 -6.11 37.22
C LEU A 439 -0.96 -5.22 37.38
N ALA A 440 -0.93 -4.07 36.70
CA ALA A 440 0.12 -3.08 36.85
C ALA A 440 0.22 -2.55 38.29
N ASP A 441 -0.92 -2.26 38.93
CA ASP A 441 -0.99 -1.78 40.32
C ASP A 441 -0.48 -2.84 41.32
N ARG A 442 -0.81 -4.12 41.10
CA ARG A 442 -0.34 -5.24 41.94
C ARG A 442 1.15 -5.53 41.80
N LEU A 443 1.72 -5.23 40.63
CA LEU A 443 3.15 -5.39 40.36
C LEU A 443 3.96 -4.11 40.63
N GLY A 444 3.29 -3.00 40.93
CA GLY A 444 3.90 -1.69 41.20
C GLY A 444 4.58 -1.07 39.98
N ILE A 445 4.00 -1.24 38.79
CA ILE A 445 4.59 -0.80 37.50
C ILE A 445 3.78 0.38 36.95
N GLY A 446 4.43 1.51 36.76
CA GLY A 446 3.85 2.72 36.17
C GLY A 446 3.98 2.79 34.64
N ILE A 447 3.19 3.67 34.02
CA ILE A 447 3.33 3.99 32.60
C ILE A 447 4.69 4.67 32.39
N GLY A 448 5.55 4.07 31.58
CA GLY A 448 6.92 4.54 31.32
C GLY A 448 8.03 3.70 31.95
N ASP A 449 7.69 2.79 32.88
CA ASP A 449 8.66 1.88 33.50
C ASP A 449 9.15 0.81 32.51
N HIS A 450 10.34 0.27 32.79
CA HIS A 450 10.98 -0.77 31.99
C HIS A 450 10.72 -2.14 32.62
N VAL A 451 10.27 -3.07 31.79
CA VAL A 451 9.90 -4.42 32.22
C VAL A 451 10.69 -5.44 31.40
N LYS A 452 11.22 -6.47 32.07
CA LYS A 452 11.80 -7.65 31.40
C LYS A 452 10.70 -8.64 31.08
N ILE A 453 10.74 -9.16 29.87
CA ILE A 453 9.79 -10.17 29.38
C ILE A 453 10.57 -11.47 29.18
N GLY A 454 10.15 -12.53 29.88
CA GLY A 454 10.68 -13.88 29.71
C GLY A 454 9.57 -14.89 29.42
N LEU A 455 9.95 -16.05 28.89
CA LEU A 455 9.05 -17.18 28.63
C LEU A 455 9.32 -18.26 29.67
N LEU A 456 8.27 -18.69 30.39
CA LEU A 456 8.36 -19.78 31.36
C LEU A 456 7.32 -20.84 31.00
N GLY A 457 7.75 -21.82 30.20
CA GLY A 457 6.85 -22.78 29.55
C GLY A 457 5.92 -22.04 28.57
N ASP A 458 4.61 -22.24 28.72
CA ASP A 458 3.57 -21.66 27.85
C ASP A 458 3.02 -20.31 28.38
N LYS A 459 3.74 -19.67 29.31
CA LYS A 459 3.32 -18.43 29.98
C LYS A 459 4.38 -17.33 29.83
N ILE A 460 3.91 -16.11 29.53
CA ILE A 460 4.76 -14.91 29.49
C ILE A 460 4.89 -14.36 30.91
N VAL A 461 6.12 -14.19 31.38
CA VAL A 461 6.45 -13.65 32.71
C VAL A 461 7.01 -12.25 32.56
N LEU A 462 6.46 -11.31 33.33
CA LEU A 462 6.84 -9.89 33.35
C LEU A 462 7.54 -9.58 34.68
N MET A 463 8.80 -9.16 34.61
CA MET A 463 9.59 -8.80 35.80
C MET A 463 9.92 -7.29 35.78
N PRO A 464 9.55 -6.53 36.82
CA PRO A 464 9.86 -5.10 36.88
C PRO A 464 11.37 -4.87 37.08
N ILE A 465 11.97 -3.98 36.29
CA ILE A 465 13.35 -3.53 36.51
C ILE A 465 13.29 -2.29 37.39
N ARG A 466 13.62 -2.44 38.69
CA ARG A 466 13.83 -1.27 39.54
C ARG A 466 15.23 -0.75 39.30
N ALA A 467 15.34 0.45 38.72
CA ALA A 467 16.58 1.19 38.73
C ALA A 467 16.92 1.51 40.20
N ASN A 468 17.94 0.84 40.75
CA ASN A 468 18.47 1.21 42.05
C ASN A 468 19.07 2.62 41.94
N GLY A 469 18.48 3.56 42.70
CA GLY A 469 19.09 4.88 42.87
C GLY A 469 18.18 6.01 43.35
N ALA A 470 17.26 5.79 44.29
CA ALA A 470 16.99 6.71 45.41
C ALA A 470 15.74 6.28 46.20
N SER A 471 15.97 6.14 47.49
CA SER A 471 15.06 5.90 48.62
C SER A 471 13.64 6.46 48.52
N SER A 472 12.73 5.57 48.89
CA SER A 472 11.46 5.79 49.59
C SER A 472 11.46 6.98 50.57
N GLN A 473 10.39 7.78 50.50
CA GLN A 473 9.64 8.14 51.70
C GLN A 473 8.15 8.08 51.40
N GLN A 474 7.57 7.03 51.95
CA GLN A 474 6.17 6.65 51.92
C GLN A 474 5.43 7.50 52.97
N SER A 475 4.35 8.16 52.59
CA SER A 475 3.31 8.54 53.56
C SER A 475 2.66 7.27 54.12
N PRO A 476 2.16 7.31 55.36
CA PRO A 476 0.94 6.61 55.70
C PRO A 476 -0.17 7.60 56.08
N GLU A 477 -1.34 7.39 55.47
CA GLU A 477 -2.74 7.51 55.95
C GLU A 477 -3.04 7.99 57.40
N PRO A 478 -4.28 8.41 57.81
CA PRO A 478 -5.58 8.01 57.24
C PRO A 478 -6.71 9.07 57.23
N ALA A 479 -7.88 8.62 56.76
CA ALA A 479 -9.19 9.25 56.74
C ALA A 479 -9.62 10.05 58.00
N SER A 480 -10.36 11.15 57.79
CA SER A 480 -11.73 11.34 58.32
C SER A 480 -12.33 12.74 58.06
N ARG A 481 -13.62 12.71 57.68
CA ARG A 481 -14.73 13.66 57.96
C ARG A 481 -14.64 15.15 57.57
N SER A 482 -15.68 15.54 56.81
CA SER A 482 -16.17 16.88 56.43
C SER A 482 -16.63 17.72 57.65
N PRO A 483 -16.87 19.05 57.54
CA PRO A 483 -18.11 19.56 56.92
C PRO A 483 -18.07 20.96 56.25
N HIS A 484 -19.07 21.18 55.36
CA HIS A 484 -19.67 22.48 54.95
C HIS A 484 -18.78 23.49 54.18
N SER A 485 -19.24 24.25 53.18
CA SER A 485 -20.58 24.73 52.83
C SER A 485 -20.71 25.09 51.34
N SER A 486 -21.95 24.95 50.84
CA SER A 486 -22.63 25.78 49.83
C SER A 486 -22.00 26.00 48.45
N ARG A 487 -22.60 25.39 47.41
CA ARG A 487 -23.57 26.12 46.56
C ARG A 487 -24.42 25.15 45.72
N THR A 488 -25.73 25.32 45.88
CA THR A 488 -26.88 24.64 45.28
C THR A 488 -27.09 24.95 43.80
N ARG A 489 -27.65 23.96 43.05
CA ARG A 489 -28.91 23.96 42.26
C ARG A 489 -28.71 22.93 41.11
N GLY A 490 -29.43 21.83 40.92
CA GLY A 490 -30.77 21.40 41.32
C GLY A 490 -31.52 20.98 40.05
N ALA A 491 -31.64 19.68 39.77
CA ALA A 491 -32.53 19.13 38.74
C ALA A 491 -33.11 17.77 39.18
N GLN A 492 -34.44 17.76 39.20
CA GLN A 492 -35.43 16.72 39.52
C GLN A 492 -35.36 15.53 38.55
N THR A 493 -35.31 14.27 39.03
CA THR A 493 -36.41 13.31 39.32
C THR A 493 -37.38 13.00 38.17
N HIS A 494 -37.30 11.76 37.66
CA HIS A 494 -38.32 10.81 37.18
C HIS A 494 -37.52 9.62 36.58
N GLN A 495 -37.83 8.32 36.68
CA GLN A 495 -39.03 7.55 37.02
C GLN A 495 -38.63 6.05 37.08
N ASP A 496 -39.37 5.23 37.85
CA ASP A 496 -39.81 3.83 37.54
C ASP A 496 -40.24 3.16 38.86
N GLN A 497 -41.53 3.07 39.18
CA GLN A 497 -42.56 2.12 38.72
C GLN A 497 -42.36 0.70 39.29
N GLU A 498 -43.11 0.37 40.35
CA GLU A 498 -43.57 -1.00 40.61
C GLU A 498 -44.97 -0.95 41.23
N GLN A 499 -45.92 -1.60 40.53
CA GLN A 499 -47.24 -1.98 41.04
C GLN A 499 -47.08 -3.23 41.90
N LEU A 500 -47.79 -3.34 43.04
CA LEU A 500 -48.44 -4.59 43.49
C LEU A 500 -49.31 -4.36 44.74
N SER A 501 -50.61 -4.64 44.58
CA SER A 501 -51.55 -5.25 45.54
C SER A 501 -51.59 -4.78 46.99
N LEU A 502 -52.66 -4.05 47.36
CA LEU A 502 -53.80 -4.47 48.24
C LEU A 502 -54.56 -3.25 48.76
#